data_AF-A0A9E5BE24-F1
#
_entry.id   AF-A0A9E5BE24-F1
#
_cell.length_a   1.000
_cell.length_b   1.000
_cell.length_c   1.000
_cell.angle_alpha   90.00
_cell.angle_beta   90.00
_cell.angle_gamma   90.00
#
_symmetry.space_group_name_H-M   'P 1'
#
loop_
_entity.id
_entity.type
_entity.pdbx_description
1 polymer ?
#
loop_
_entity_poly.entity_id
_entity_poly.type
_entity_poly.pdbx_seq_one_letter_code
_entity_poly.pdbx_strand_id
1 'polypeptide(L)' 'MDTDHYKRVIETALICAQEPLTVHELGRLFVDPPLASAELQTILLEIQKEWQDKGMELVSIA' A
#
# COMPACT_ATOMS: atom_id res chain seq x y z
N MET A 1 -4.94 2.51 15.10
CA MET A 1 -4.73 1.32 14.25
C MET A 1 -3.23 1.04 14.24
N ASP A 2 -2.83 -0.22 14.06
CA ASP A 2 -1.41 -0.61 13.97
C ASP A 2 -0.97 -0.70 12.50
N THR A 3 0.35 -0.76 12.30
CA THR A 3 0.97 -0.82 10.97
C THR A 3 0.53 -2.06 10.17
N ASP A 4 0.29 -3.17 10.84
CA ASP A 4 -0.17 -4.42 10.20
C ASP A 4 -1.58 -4.29 9.60
N HIS A 5 -2.47 -3.57 10.28
CA HIS A 5 -3.80 -3.27 9.75
C HIS A 5 -3.71 -2.45 8.45
N TYR A 6 -2.92 -1.38 8.46
CA TYR A 6 -2.73 -0.54 7.28
C TYR A 6 -2.15 -1.32 6.11
N LYS A 7 -1.11 -2.13 6.36
CA LYS A 7 -0.50 -2.99 5.36
C LYS A 7 -1.51 -3.93 4.70
N ARG A 8 -2.33 -4.62 5.49
CA ARG A 8 -3.34 -5.55 4.96
C ARG A 8 -4.38 -4.86 4.07
N VAL A 9 -4.83 -3.66 4.47
CA VAL A 9 -5.78 -2.87 3.68
C VAL A 9 -5.13 -2.41 2.36
N ILE A 10 -3.90 -1.92 2.42
CA ILE A 10 -3.15 -1.48 1.22
C ILE A 10 -2.88 -2.65 0.28
N GLU A 11 -2.43 -3.81 0.77
CA GLU A 11 -2.24 -5.02 -0.05
C GLU A 11 -3.53 -5.44 -0.74
N THR A 12 -4.65 -5.45 0.00
CA THR A 12 -5.95 -5.82 -0.57
C THR A 12 -6.36 -4.85 -1.67
N ALA A 13 -6.19 -3.55 -1.44
CA ALA A 13 -6.49 -2.53 -2.44
C ALA A 13 -5.63 -2.71 -3.70
N LEU A 14 -4.32 -2.95 -3.55
CA LEU A 14 -3.40 -3.16 -4.67
C LEU A 14 -3.74 -4.43 -5.47
N ILE A 15 -4.07 -5.53 -4.81
CA ILE A 15 -4.41 -6.81 -5.47
C ILE A 15 -5.76 -6.72 -6.20
N CYS A 16 -6.72 -5.98 -5.64
CA CYS A 16 -8.05 -5.84 -6.22
C CYS A 16 -8.18 -4.69 -7.24
N ALA A 17 -7.19 -3.81 -7.33
CA ALA A 17 -7.22 -2.68 -8.25
C ALA A 17 -7.13 -3.14 -9.71
N GLN A 18 -7.96 -2.58 -10.57
CA GLN A 18 -7.93 -2.84 -12.02
C GLN A 18 -6.91 -1.96 -12.74
N GLU A 19 -6.47 -0.88 -12.09
CA GLU A 19 -5.51 0.09 -12.60
C GLU A 19 -4.53 0.51 -11.49
N PRO A 20 -3.36 1.06 -11.84
CA PRO A 20 -2.38 1.51 -10.85
C PRO A 20 -2.96 2.57 -9.91
N LEU A 21 -2.72 2.40 -8.61
CA LEU A 21 -3.17 3.35 -7.59
C LEU A 21 -2.06 4.34 -7.24
N THR A 22 -2.41 5.61 -7.13
CA THR A 22 -1.50 6.64 -6.64
C THR A 22 -1.34 6.58 -5.12
N VAL A 23 -0.22 7.11 -4.62
CA VAL A 23 0.01 7.29 -3.17
C VAL A 23 -1.11 8.10 -2.51
N HIS A 24 -1.66 9.09 -3.23
CA HIS A 24 -2.77 9.88 -2.72
C HIS A 24 -4.05 9.05 -2.56
N GLU A 25 -4.41 8.24 -3.56
CA GLU A 25 -5.60 7.38 -3.50
C GLU A 25 -5.50 6.34 -2.38
N LEU A 26 -4.34 5.71 -2.22
CA LEU A 26 -4.07 4.77 -1.13
C LEU A 26 -4.17 5.45 0.24
N GLY A 27 -3.66 6.67 0.39
CA GLY A 27 -3.74 7.42 1.65
C GLY A 27 -5.18 7.74 2.06
N ARG A 28 -6.08 7.95 1.09
CA ARG A 28 -7.52 8.23 1.35
C ARG A 28 -8.33 7.00 1.78
N LEU A 29 -7.77 5.79 1.70
CA LEU A 29 -8.44 4.59 2.24
C LEU A 29 -8.60 4.66 3.77
N PHE A 30 -7.80 5.50 4.42
CA PHE A 30 -7.82 5.74 5.85
C PHE A 30 -8.37 7.15 6.10
N VAL A 31 -9.33 7.27 7.01
CA VAL A 31 -9.96 8.54 7.37
C VAL A 31 -9.68 8.85 8.84
N ASP A 32 -9.56 10.14 9.18
CA ASP A 32 -9.42 10.66 10.55
C ASP A 32 -8.18 10.22 11.38
N PRO A 33 -6.94 10.59 10.99
CA PRO A 33 -6.55 11.33 9.79
C PRO A 33 -6.17 10.39 8.63
N PRO A 34 -6.12 10.91 7.39
CA PRO A 34 -5.50 10.20 6.28
C PRO A 34 -4.07 9.77 6.62
N LEU A 35 -3.67 8.61 6.09
CA LEU A 35 -2.33 8.09 6.30
C LEU A 35 -1.31 9.04 5.63
N ALA A 36 -0.28 9.43 6.38
CA ALA A 36 0.75 10.32 5.86
C ALA A 36 1.56 9.64 4.76
N SER A 37 1.94 10.38 3.71
CA SER A 37 2.68 9.81 2.58
C SER A 37 4.00 9.12 2.97
N ALA A 38 4.68 9.62 4.01
CA ALA A 38 5.93 9.02 4.50
C ALA A 38 5.70 7.64 5.15
N GLU A 39 4.60 7.50 5.91
CA GLU A 39 4.20 6.24 6.52
C GLU A 39 3.73 5.25 5.46
N LEU A 40 2.92 5.73 4.50
CA LEU A 40 2.48 4.92 3.37
C LEU A 40 3.65 4.39 2.52
N GLN A 41 4.67 5.22 2.24
CA GLN A 41 5.86 4.75 1.53
C GLN A 41 6.62 3.67 2.30
N THR A 42 6.69 3.78 3.63
CA THR A 42 7.31 2.74 4.47
C THR A 42 6.57 1.42 4.32
N ILE A 43 5.24 1.45 4.39
CA ILE A 43 4.40 0.26 4.22
C ILE A 43 4.53 -0.33 2.81
N LEU A 44 4.54 0.50 1.77
CA LEU A 44 4.71 0.04 0.38
C LEU A 44 6.06 -0.66 0.18
N LEU A 45 7.13 -0.18 0.80
CA LEU A 45 8.44 -0.84 0.77
C LEU A 45 8.43 -2.19 1.47
N GLU A 46 7.70 -2.33 2.59
CA GLU A 46 7.53 -3.61 3.27
C GLU A 46 6.76 -4.61 2.40
N ILE A 47 5.63 -4.18 1.82
CA ILE A 47 4.83 -5.01 0.89
C ILE A 47 5.70 -5.46 -0.28
N GLN A 48 6.46 -4.54 -0.89
CA GLN A 48 7.33 -4.86 -2.01
C GLN A 48 8.36 -5.94 -1.65
N LYS A 49 8.95 -5.89 -0.44
CA LYS A 49 9.87 -6.93 0.04
C LYS A 49 9.15 -8.25 0.25
N GLU A 50 8.00 -8.24 0.89
CA GLU A 50 7.24 -9.47 1.18
C GLU A 50 6.74 -10.16 -0.09
N TRP A 51 6.43 -9.41 -1.14
CA TRP A 51 5.92 -9.98 -2.38
C TRP A 51 7.00 -10.69 -3.21
N GLN A 52 8.28 -10.31 -3.04
CA GLN A 52 9.42 -10.97 -3.71
C GLN A 52 9.41 -12.50 -3.50
N ASP A 53 8.99 -12.95 -2.32
CA ASP A 53 8.92 -14.37 -1.97
C ASP A 53 7.52 -15.01 -2.22
N LYS A 54 6.54 -14.22 -2.68
CA LYS A 54 5.14 -14.65 -2.92
C LYS A 54 4.78 -14.75 -4.41
N GLY A 55 5.75 -14.60 -5.31
CA GLY A 55 5.54 -14.71 -6.76
C GLY A 55 4.83 -13.50 -7.38
N MET A 56 4.82 -12.36 -6.69
CA MET A 56 4.29 -11.08 -7.19
C MET A 56 5.35 -10.00 -7.00
N GLU A 57 5.22 -8.88 -7.72
CA GLU A 57 6.09 -7.73 -7.53
C GLU A 57 5.24 -6.46 -7.45
N LEU A 58 5.50 -5.63 -6.43
CA LEU A 58 4.96 -4.29 -6.37
C LEU A 58 5.93 -3.34 -7.06
N VAL A 59 5.48 -2.68 -8.12
CA VAL A 59 6.30 -1.74 -8.90
C VAL A 59 5.66 -0.36 -8.92
N SER A 60 6.47 0.69 -8.74
CA SER A 60 6.03 2.07 -8.96
C SER A 60 6.22 2.40 -10.44
N ILE A 61 5.14 2.82 -11.09
CA ILE A 61 5.17 3.27 -12.48
C ILE A 61 4.68 4.73 -12.51
N ALA A 62 5.48 5.58 -13.17
CA ALA A 62 5.23 7.00 -13.49
C ALA A 62 4.56 7.87 -12.40
#